data_AF-A0A1A3HHB7-F1
#
_entry.id   AF-A0A1A3HHB7-F1
#
_cell.length_a   1.000
_cell.length_b   1.000
_cell.length_c   1.000
_cell.angle_alpha   90.00
_cell.angle_beta   90.00
_cell.angle_gamma   90.00
#
_symmetry.space_group_name_H-M   'P 1'
#
loop_
_entity.id
_entity.type
_entity.pdbx_description
1 polymer ?
#
loop_
_entity_poly.entity_id
_entity_poly.type
_entity_poly.pdbx_seq_one_letter_code
_entity_poly.pdbx_strand_id
1 'polypeptide(L)' 'MADESWTVQTGEVDDPSNPGVPPVPTTVYDGDEAGARSAYDEHTAKATEKNYRYVLLRRVAEIIECWGTPPAVG' A
#
# COMPACT_ATOMS: atom_id res chain seq x y z
N MET A 1 14.58 2.12 21.90
CA MET A 1 14.92 1.72 20.53
C MET A 1 13.62 1.85 19.77
N ALA A 2 13.48 2.80 18.86
CA ALA A 2 12.26 2.90 18.07
C ALA A 2 12.37 1.79 17.03
N ASP A 3 11.60 0.72 17.20
CA ASP A 3 11.49 -0.36 16.22
C ASP A 3 11.08 0.27 14.89
N GLU A 4 12.01 0.34 13.95
CA GLU A 4 11.81 0.82 12.60
C GLU A 4 10.89 -0.17 11.87
N SER A 5 9.59 -0.14 12.17
CA SER A 5 8.58 -0.99 11.55
C SER A 5 8.24 -0.44 10.17
N TRP A 6 8.44 -1.29 9.17
CA TRP A 6 8.09 -1.06 7.79
C TRP A 6 6.82 -1.83 7.45
N THR A 7 5.90 -1.15 6.78
CA THR A 7 4.62 -1.71 6.36
C THR A 7 4.38 -1.45 4.88
N VAL A 8 3.77 -2.42 4.21
CA VAL A 8 3.30 -2.26 2.83
C VAL A 8 1.79 -2.34 2.84
N GLN A 9 1.16 -1.35 2.22
CA GLN A 9 -0.29 -1.28 2.11
C GLN A 9 -0.71 -1.19 0.65
N THR A 10 -1.74 -1.94 0.26
CA THR A 10 -2.32 -1.89 -1.08
C THR A 10 -3.75 -1.34 -1.00
N GLY A 11 -4.07 -0.41 -1.88
CA GLY A 11 -5.44 0.05 -2.09
C GLY A 11 -5.98 -0.45 -3.41
N GLU A 12 -7.17 -1.03 -3.40
CA GLU A 12 -7.88 -1.47 -4.60
C GLU A 12 -8.59 -0.28 -5.27
N VAL A 13 -8.92 -0.42 -6.56
CA VAL A 13 -9.78 0.55 -7.26
C VAL A 13 -11.17 0.50 -6.63
N ASP A 14 -11.80 1.67 -6.47
CA ASP A 14 -13.18 1.76 -5.95
C ASP A 14 -14.09 0.80 -6.69
N ASP A 15 -14.79 -0.07 -5.95
CA ASP A 15 -15.79 -0.95 -6.53
C ASP A 15 -16.98 -0.08 -6.97
N PRO A 16 -17.30 -0.01 -8.27
CA PRO A 16 -18.42 0.79 -8.76
C PRO A 16 -19.78 0.29 -8.20
N SER A 17 -19.81 -0.93 -7.67
CA SER A 17 -20.99 -1.53 -7.02
C SER A 17 -21.18 -1.05 -5.58
N ASN A 18 -20.17 -0.39 -4.97
CA ASN A 18 -20.24 0.06 -3.58
C ASN A 18 -19.66 1.49 -3.40
N PRO A 19 -20.31 2.51 -4.00
CA PRO A 19 -19.77 3.88 -4.07
C PRO A 19 -19.70 4.63 -2.74
N GLY A 20 -20.24 4.06 -1.65
CA GLY A 20 -20.30 4.69 -0.33
C GLY A 20 -19.16 4.29 0.62
N VAL A 21 -18.37 3.28 0.28
CA VAL A 21 -17.29 2.77 1.15
C VAL A 21 -15.97 2.89 0.41
N PRO A 22 -15.12 3.88 0.73
CA PRO A 22 -13.80 3.93 0.15
C PRO A 22 -13.04 2.64 0.52
N PRO A 23 -12.31 2.03 -0.43
CA PRO A 23 -11.58 0.81 -0.17
C PRO A 23 -10.55 1.06 0.94
N VAL A 24 -10.67 0.30 2.02
CA VAL A 24 -9.72 0.39 3.14
C VAL A 24 -8.37 -0.15 2.66
N PRO A 25 -7.25 0.55 2.88
CA PRO A 25 -5.94 0.03 2.54
C PRO A 25 -5.69 -1.28 3.29
N THR A 26 -5.31 -2.32 2.55
CA THR A 26 -4.97 -3.62 3.10
C THR A 26 -3.48 -3.68 3.37
N THR A 27 -3.08 -3.93 4.62
CA THR A 27 -1.68 -4.17 4.96
C THR A 27 -1.28 -5.57 4.52
N VAL A 28 -0.37 -5.66 3.55
CA VAL A 28 0.11 -6.93 2.96
C VAL A 28 1.43 -7.39 3.56
N TYR A 29 2.18 -6.49 4.18
CA TYR A 29 3.44 -6.78 4.86
C TYR A 29 3.65 -5.86 6.06
N ASP A 30 4.23 -6.39 7.12
CA ASP A 30 4.70 -5.69 8.33
C ASP A 30 5.99 -6.36 8.83
N GLY A 31 7.06 -5.59 9.05
CA GLY A 31 8.34 -6.11 9.47
C GLY A 31 9.52 -5.20 9.13
N ASP A 32 10.58 -5.78 8.58
CA ASP A 32 11.83 -5.10 8.26
C ASP A 32 11.81 -4.39 6.90
N GLU A 33 12.73 -3.41 6.71
CA GLU A 33 12.87 -2.67 5.46
C GLU A 33 13.04 -3.57 4.24
N ALA A 34 13.92 -4.57 4.33
CA ALA A 34 14.26 -5.42 3.21
C ALA A 34 13.05 -6.24 2.72
N GLY A 35 12.26 -6.78 3.65
CA GLY A 35 11.04 -7.49 3.31
C GLY A 35 9.95 -6.56 2.80
N ALA A 36 9.83 -5.36 3.36
CA ALA A 36 8.86 -4.36 2.92
C ALA A 36 9.17 -3.86 1.50
N ARG A 37 10.43 -3.59 1.17
CA ARG A 37 10.84 -3.26 -0.20
C ARG A 37 10.54 -4.39 -1.17
N SER A 38 10.92 -5.63 -0.81
CA SER A 38 10.66 -6.79 -1.68
C SER A 38 9.15 -7.01 -1.90
N ALA A 39 8.33 -6.84 -0.85
CA ALA A 39 6.88 -6.94 -0.96
C ALA A 39 6.31 -5.78 -1.79
N TYR A 40 6.82 -4.56 -1.62
CA TYR A 40 6.42 -3.42 -2.44
C TYR A 40 6.71 -3.66 -3.93
N ASP A 41 7.92 -4.08 -4.30
CA ASP A 41 8.26 -4.45 -5.69
C ASP A 41 7.36 -5.57 -6.23
N GLU A 42 7.11 -6.61 -5.45
CA GLU A 42 6.24 -7.71 -5.86
C GLU A 42 4.79 -7.25 -6.08
N HIS A 43 4.24 -6.47 -5.16
CA HIS A 43 2.86 -5.99 -5.22
C HIS A 43 2.67 -4.91 -6.28
N THR A 44 3.67 -4.06 -6.52
CA THR A 44 3.64 -3.08 -7.62
C THR A 44 3.73 -3.76 -8.99
N ALA A 45 4.55 -4.81 -9.12
CA ALA A 45 4.57 -5.62 -10.34
C ALA A 45 3.21 -6.30 -10.62
N LYS A 46 2.54 -6.78 -9.58
CA LYS A 46 1.21 -7.41 -9.67
C LYS A 46 0.06 -6.40 -9.66
N ALA A 47 0.31 -5.11 -9.47
CA ALA A 47 -0.73 -4.10 -9.25
C ALA A 47 -1.70 -4.00 -10.43
N THR A 48 -1.18 -4.08 -11.66
CA THR A 48 -1.99 -4.09 -12.88
C THR A 48 -2.90 -5.32 -12.95
N GLU A 49 -2.38 -6.50 -12.62
CA GLU A 49 -3.15 -7.76 -12.67
C GLU A 49 -4.20 -7.83 -11.56
N LYS A 50 -3.88 -7.28 -10.39
CA LYS A 50 -4.72 -7.26 -9.20
C LYS A 50 -5.67 -6.07 -9.14
N ASN A 51 -5.64 -5.17 -10.13
CA ASN A 51 -6.41 -3.93 -10.13
C ASN A 51 -6.18 -3.10 -8.85
N TYR A 52 -4.93 -3.01 -8.39
CA TYR A 52 -4.58 -2.09 -7.32
C TYR A 52 -4.52 -0.66 -7.85
N ARG A 53 -5.17 0.26 -7.14
CA ARG A 53 -5.12 1.70 -7.39
C ARG A 53 -3.80 2.31 -6.93
N TYR A 54 -3.29 1.83 -5.80
CA TYR A 54 -2.01 2.26 -5.25
C TYR A 54 -1.36 1.18 -4.40
N VAL A 55 -0.04 1.27 -4.27
CA VAL A 55 0.76 0.52 -3.29
C VAL A 55 1.60 1.54 -2.51
N LEU A 56 1.58 1.46 -1.18
CA LEU A 56 2.29 2.36 -0.29
C LEU A 56 3.34 1.58 0.50
N LEU A 57 4.58 2.05 0.45
CA LEU A 57 5.64 1.65 1.36
C LEU A 57 5.74 2.68 2.48
N ARG A 58 5.55 2.24 3.72
CA ARG A 58 5.55 3.11 4.89
C ARG A 58 6.59 2.65 5.89
N ARG A 59 7.20 3.61 6.57
CA ARG A 59 8.11 3.41 7.70
C ARG A 59 7.61 4.28 8.84
N VAL A 60 7.26 3.68 9.98
CA VAL A 60 6.92 4.37 11.25
C VAL A 60 6.20 5.72 11.03
N ALA A 61 4.96 5.67 10.58
CA ALA A 61 4.08 6.82 10.28
C ALA A 61 4.46 7.73 9.08
N GLU A 62 5.57 7.47 8.39
CA GLU A 62 5.98 8.15 7.15
C GLU A 62 5.69 7.28 5.92
N ILE A 63 5.25 7.88 4.83
CA ILE A 63 5.17 7.21 3.52
C ILE A 63 6.51 7.44 2.83
N ILE A 64 7.24 6.36 2.57
CA ILE A 64 8.55 6.39 1.90
C ILE A 64 8.37 6.39 0.39
N GLU A 65 7.52 5.49 -0.10
CA GLU A 65 7.27 5.32 -1.52
C GLU A 65 5.78 5.04 -1.79
N CYS A 66 5.32 5.52 -2.93
CA CYS A 66 3.96 5.32 -3.40
C CYS A 66 3.98 5.01 -4.88
N TRP A 67 3.41 3.87 -5.25
CA TRP A 67 3.14 3.51 -6.62
C TRP A 67 1.67 3.80 -6.94
N GLY A 68 1.39 4.40 -8.10
CA GLY A 68 0.04 4.76 -8.52
C GLY A 68 -0.41 6.13 -8.00
N THR A 69 -1.73 6.30 -7.87
CA THR A 69 -2.31 7.55 -7.35
C THR A 69 -2.79 7.31 -5.91
N PRO A 70 -2.12 7.89 -4.89
CA PRO A 70 -2.58 7.76 -3.52
C PRO A 70 -3.99 8.34 -3.40
N PRO A 71 -4.82 7.83 -2.47
CA PRO A 71 -6.12 8.43 -2.23
C PRO A 71 -5.86 9.89 -1.84
N ALA A 72 -6.61 10.83 -2.45
CA ALA A 72 -6.48 12.23 -2.12
C ALA A 72 -6.62 12.35 -0.60
N VAL A 73 -5.52 12.64 0.06
CA VAL A 73 -5.46 12.89 1.50
C VAL A 73 -6.33 14.12 1.73
N GLY A 74 -7.56 13.88 2.16
CA GLY A 74 -8.51 14.89 2.62
C GLY A 74 -8.32 15.17 4.10
#